data_AF-A0A2N1XX18-F1
#
_entry.id   AF-A0A2N1XX18-F1
#
_cell.length_a   1.000
_cell.length_b   1.000
_cell.length_c   1.000
_cell.angle_alpha   90.00
_cell.angle_beta   90.00
_cell.angle_gamma   90.00
#
_symmetry.space_group_name_H-M   'P 1'
#
loop_
_entity.id
_entity.type
_entity.pdbx_description
1 polymer ?
#
loop_
_entity_poly.entity_id
_entity_poly.type
_entity_poly.pdbx_seq_one_letter_code
_entity_poly.pdbx_strand_id
1 'polypeptide(L)'
;MNILKLCVLILLMIGGPTAFAAYPKNDQDFRLLPPYCKARSSDSKSPEYQLWQKRLGSGFLHIHHYCAGLFTRDIANRTTNRNDKKSALKVAVGEMQYVFDHASPSFVLLPKISYDQGQIFEQLGDIPKAFQAYQRSIKLNPKLAPPYAALSDLYIKQNNTQDAIKVLEQGLHYKPNSKALLKRMAKLRKTK
;
A
#
# COMPACT_ATOMS: atom_id res chain seq x y z
N MET A 1 8.58 -65.73 8.94
CA MET A 1 7.28 -65.13 8.59
C MET A 1 7.05 -63.92 9.47
N ASN A 2 7.37 -62.72 8.99
CA ASN A 2 6.73 -61.44 9.38
C ASN A 2 7.37 -60.31 8.58
N ILE A 3 6.65 -59.87 7.54
CA ILE A 3 7.02 -58.74 6.69
C ILE A 3 6.40 -57.51 7.36
N LEU A 4 7.22 -56.69 8.02
CA LEU A 4 6.79 -55.42 8.59
C LEU A 4 6.65 -54.42 7.45
N LYS A 5 5.42 -54.12 7.04
CA LYS A 5 5.10 -53.08 6.05
C LYS A 5 5.45 -51.72 6.62
N LEU A 6 6.51 -51.11 6.10
CA LEU A 6 6.85 -49.71 6.33
C LEU A 6 5.94 -48.83 5.46
N CYS A 7 4.86 -48.31 6.03
CA CYS A 7 4.05 -47.27 5.39
C CYS A 7 4.82 -45.95 5.43
N VAL A 8 5.62 -45.68 4.40
CA VAL A 8 6.18 -44.34 4.16
C VAL A 8 5.03 -43.46 3.67
N LEU A 9 4.51 -42.62 4.57
CA LEU A 9 3.57 -41.57 4.22
C LEU A 9 4.37 -40.50 3.44
N ILE A 10 4.40 -40.61 2.11
CA ILE A 10 4.92 -39.55 1.26
C ILE A 10 3.91 -38.40 1.35
N LEU A 11 4.20 -37.44 2.21
CA LEU A 11 3.49 -36.16 2.23
C LEU A 11 3.84 -35.44 0.93
N LEU A 12 3.01 -35.63 -0.10
CA LEU A 12 3.05 -34.84 -1.32
C LEU A 12 2.81 -33.38 -0.92
N MET A 13 3.89 -32.63 -0.79
CA MET A 13 3.86 -31.17 -0.77
C MET A 13 3.36 -30.72 -2.14
N ILE A 14 2.03 -30.68 -2.33
CA ILE A 14 1.41 -29.91 -3.40
C ILE A 14 1.50 -28.44 -2.97
N GLY A 15 2.73 -27.94 -2.94
CA GLY A 15 3.02 -26.52 -2.82
C GLY A 15 2.80 -25.88 -4.17
N GLY A 16 1.56 -25.52 -4.49
CA GLY A 16 1.38 -24.37 -5.38
C GLY A 16 2.14 -23.19 -4.77
N PRO A 17 2.65 -22.22 -5.56
CA PRO A 17 3.36 -21.09 -5.01
C PRO A 17 2.40 -20.29 -4.13
N THR A 18 2.41 -20.58 -2.83
CA THR A 18 1.85 -19.70 -1.82
C THR A 18 2.73 -18.47 -1.87
N ALA A 19 2.23 -17.44 -2.54
CA ALA A 19 2.90 -16.16 -2.63
C ALA A 19 2.89 -15.54 -1.23
N PHE A 20 3.87 -15.89 -0.39
CA PHE A 20 4.16 -15.16 0.83
C PHE A 20 4.71 -13.78 0.46
N ALA A 21 4.45 -12.78 1.28
CA ALA A 21 5.01 -11.45 1.06
C ALA A 21 6.53 -11.52 1.09
N ALA A 22 7.17 -10.89 0.11
CA ALA A 22 8.60 -10.70 0.15
C ALA A 22 8.93 -9.67 1.25
N TYR A 23 9.99 -9.92 2.01
CA TYR A 23 10.50 -8.98 3.00
C TYR A 23 11.92 -8.51 2.62
N PRO A 24 12.26 -7.22 2.82
CA PRO A 24 13.61 -6.69 2.59
C PRO A 24 14.67 -7.45 3.40
N LYS A 25 15.80 -7.81 2.78
CA LYS A 25 16.86 -8.62 3.43
C LYS A 25 18.15 -7.86 3.69
N ASN A 26 18.42 -6.81 2.92
CA ASN A 26 19.67 -6.07 2.99
C ASN A 26 19.43 -4.57 2.78
N ASP A 27 20.49 -3.79 2.99
CA ASP A 27 20.44 -2.33 2.88
C ASP A 27 19.97 -1.83 1.51
N GLN A 28 20.27 -2.56 0.44
CA GLN A 28 19.81 -2.23 -0.91
C GLN A 28 18.28 -2.33 -1.02
N ASP A 29 17.67 -3.36 -0.42
CA ASP A 29 16.21 -3.52 -0.43
C ASP A 29 15.49 -2.36 0.29
N PHE A 30 16.10 -1.83 1.35
CA PHE A 30 15.53 -0.71 2.11
C PHE A 30 15.69 0.66 1.42
N ARG A 31 16.57 0.82 0.43
CA ARG A 31 16.87 2.14 -0.17
C ARG A 31 15.66 2.83 -0.80
N LEU A 32 14.67 2.06 -1.26
CA LEU A 32 13.46 2.60 -1.89
C LEU A 32 12.26 2.62 -0.94
N LEU A 33 12.44 2.16 0.30
CA LEU A 33 11.41 2.12 1.31
C LEU A 33 11.48 3.33 2.23
N PRO A 34 10.37 3.70 2.89
CA PRO A 34 10.38 4.73 3.91
C PRO A 34 11.39 4.41 5.03
N PRO A 35 12.08 5.40 5.62
CA PRO A 35 13.13 5.16 6.61
C PRO A 35 12.68 4.37 7.85
N TYR A 36 11.40 4.48 8.22
CA TYR A 36 10.84 3.70 9.32
C TYR A 36 10.84 2.19 9.05
N CYS A 37 10.95 1.74 7.80
CA CYS A 37 11.04 0.31 7.47
C CYS A 37 12.38 -0.28 7.89
N LYS A 38 13.49 0.41 7.59
CA LYS A 38 14.82 0.00 8.05
C LYS A 38 14.93 0.07 9.58
N ALA A 39 14.36 1.11 10.18
CA ALA A 39 14.31 1.22 11.64
C ALA A 39 13.45 0.12 12.29
N ARG A 40 12.37 -0.34 11.62
CA ARG A 40 11.54 -1.43 12.16
C ARG A 40 12.27 -2.78 12.11
N SER A 41 13.17 -2.98 11.15
CA SER A 41 13.97 -4.20 11.04
C SER A 41 15.26 -4.18 11.85
N SER A 42 15.64 -3.04 12.46
CA SER A 42 16.84 -2.93 13.28
C SER A 42 16.63 -3.44 14.71
N ASP A 43 17.73 -3.55 15.47
CA ASP A 43 17.68 -3.92 16.88
C ASP A 43 16.77 -2.95 17.67
N SER A 44 15.89 -3.49 18.50
CA SER A 44 14.95 -2.70 19.32
C SER A 44 15.60 -1.66 20.23
N LYS A 45 16.88 -1.84 20.57
CA LYS A 45 17.69 -0.94 21.39
C LYS A 45 18.40 0.14 20.55
N SER A 46 18.38 0.04 19.23
CA SER A 46 18.99 1.03 18.35
C SER A 46 18.31 2.40 18.47
N PRO A 47 19.06 3.52 18.38
CA PRO A 47 18.49 4.86 18.42
C PRO A 47 17.40 5.08 17.35
N GLU A 48 17.59 4.52 16.16
CA GLU A 48 16.65 4.64 15.04
C GLU A 48 15.33 3.92 15.33
N TYR A 49 15.38 2.70 15.88
CA TYR A 49 14.18 1.95 16.25
C TYR A 49 13.38 2.73 17.29
N GLN A 50 14.03 3.17 18.38
CA GLN A 50 13.38 3.89 19.47
C GLN A 50 12.80 5.23 19.02
N LEU A 51 13.51 5.95 18.14
CA LEU A 51 13.02 7.18 17.53
C LEU A 51 11.71 6.96 16.79
N TRP A 52 11.65 5.96 15.91
CA TRP A 52 10.45 5.68 15.12
C TRP A 52 9.32 5.07 15.94
N GLN A 53 9.64 4.22 16.93
CA GLN A 53 8.66 3.74 17.89
C GLN A 53 8.01 4.89 18.65
N LYS A 54 8.79 5.87 19.12
CA LYS A 54 8.25 7.06 19.78
C LYS A 54 7.36 7.90 18.85
N ARG A 55 7.74 8.05 17.58
CA ARG A 55 6.98 8.84 16.59
C ARG A 55 5.68 8.19 16.15
N LEU A 56 5.68 6.86 16.00
CA LEU A 56 4.57 6.10 15.42
C LEU A 56 3.70 5.42 16.48
N GLY A 57 4.15 5.37 17.73
CA GLY A 57 3.42 4.75 18.83
C GLY A 57 3.29 3.24 18.69
N SER A 58 2.27 2.67 19.34
CA SER A 58 2.04 1.21 19.38
C SER A 58 1.87 0.58 17.98
N GLY A 59 1.35 1.33 17.01
CA GLY A 59 1.23 0.88 15.63
C GLY A 59 2.56 0.57 14.95
N PHE A 60 3.70 1.08 15.48
CA PHE A 60 5.04 0.79 14.97
C PHE A 60 5.34 -0.71 14.89
N LEU A 61 4.83 -1.51 15.84
CA LEU A 61 5.06 -2.95 15.84
C LEU A 61 4.53 -3.61 14.55
N HIS A 62 3.38 -3.16 14.06
CA HIS A 62 2.66 -3.76 12.93
C HIS A 62 3.16 -3.27 11.57
N ILE A 63 3.95 -2.19 11.49
CA ILE A 63 4.35 -1.63 10.18
C ILE A 63 5.29 -2.51 9.38
N HIS A 64 5.86 -3.57 9.97
CA HIS A 64 6.65 -4.54 9.21
C HIS A 64 5.81 -5.17 8.09
N HIS A 65 4.51 -5.40 8.30
CA HIS A 65 3.59 -5.81 7.23
C HIS A 65 3.43 -4.72 6.16
N TYR A 66 3.24 -3.45 6.56
CA TYR A 66 3.20 -2.36 5.57
C TYR A 66 4.50 -2.28 4.73
N CYS A 67 5.65 -2.43 5.37
CA CYS A 67 6.95 -2.46 4.68
C CYS A 67 7.10 -3.68 3.75
N ALA A 68 6.64 -4.86 4.17
CA ALA A 68 6.57 -6.07 3.34
C ALA A 68 5.68 -5.84 2.12
N GLY A 69 4.51 -5.21 2.32
CA GLY A 69 3.57 -4.88 1.24
C GLY A 69 4.16 -3.89 0.23
N LEU A 70 4.84 -2.82 0.70
CA LEU A 70 5.54 -1.88 -0.18
C LEU A 70 6.63 -2.56 -0.99
N PHE A 71 7.46 -3.39 -0.34
CA PHE A 71 8.53 -4.10 -1.00
C PHE A 71 8.00 -5.11 -2.03
N THR A 72 6.97 -5.88 -1.67
CA THR A 72 6.31 -6.83 -2.55
C THR A 72 5.70 -6.13 -3.77
N ARG A 73 5.06 -4.96 -3.58
CA ARG A 73 4.56 -4.13 -4.69
C ARG A 73 5.70 -3.69 -5.62
N ASP A 74 6.82 -3.26 -5.07
CA ASP A 74 7.95 -2.78 -5.87
C ASP A 74 8.61 -3.91 -6.67
N ILE A 75 8.67 -5.12 -6.11
CA ILE A 75 9.04 -6.34 -6.85
C ILE A 75 8.02 -6.62 -7.97
N ALA A 76 6.72 -6.62 -7.65
CA ALA A 76 5.65 -6.87 -8.61
C ALA A 76 5.68 -5.89 -9.80
N ASN A 77 6.11 -4.64 -9.57
CA ASN A 77 6.28 -3.64 -10.62
C ASN A 77 7.41 -3.95 -11.60
N ARG A 78 8.40 -4.76 -11.20
CA ARG A 78 9.53 -5.21 -12.03
C ARG A 78 9.28 -6.58 -12.68
N THR A 79 8.28 -7.31 -12.21
CA THR A 79 7.89 -8.62 -12.76
C THR A 79 7.23 -8.45 -14.13
N THR A 80 7.71 -9.19 -15.12
CA THR A 80 7.16 -9.21 -16.48
C THR A 80 5.93 -10.11 -16.61
N ASN A 81 5.89 -11.21 -15.87
CA ASN A 81 4.75 -12.12 -15.84
C ASN A 81 3.53 -11.45 -15.18
N ARG A 82 2.44 -11.34 -15.94
CA ARG A 82 1.21 -10.67 -15.51
C ARG A 82 0.52 -11.40 -14.34
N ASN A 83 0.54 -12.72 -14.31
CA ASN A 83 -0.10 -13.52 -13.26
C ASN A 83 0.68 -13.39 -11.96
N ASP A 84 2.00 -13.49 -12.02
CA ASP A 84 2.87 -13.32 -10.85
C ASP A 84 2.75 -11.91 -10.28
N LYS A 85 2.75 -10.89 -11.14
CA LYS A 85 2.49 -9.50 -10.75
C LYS A 85 1.13 -9.37 -10.05
N LYS A 86 0.06 -9.91 -10.63
CA LYS A 86 -1.29 -9.86 -10.04
C LYS A 86 -1.34 -10.53 -8.67
N SER A 87 -0.72 -11.71 -8.53
CA SER A 87 -0.64 -12.44 -7.27
C SER A 87 0.13 -11.65 -6.21
N ALA A 88 1.32 -11.14 -6.55
CA ALA A 88 2.15 -10.35 -5.63
C ALA A 88 1.45 -9.05 -5.18
N LEU A 89 0.74 -8.37 -6.07
CA LEU A 89 -0.04 -7.17 -5.71
C LEU A 89 -1.18 -7.49 -4.73
N LYS A 90 -1.85 -8.64 -4.86
CA LYS A 90 -2.86 -9.07 -3.88
C LYS A 90 -2.24 -9.34 -2.52
N VAL A 91 -1.08 -9.98 -2.50
CA VAL A 91 -0.31 -10.23 -1.27
C VAL A 91 0.06 -8.91 -0.59
N ALA A 92 0.57 -7.95 -1.36
CA ALA A 92 0.91 -6.62 -0.85
C ALA A 92 -0.29 -5.91 -0.18
N VAL A 93 -1.49 -6.02 -0.77
CA VAL A 93 -2.72 -5.47 -0.16
C VAL A 93 -3.09 -6.19 1.13
N GLY A 94 -2.93 -7.52 1.18
CA GLY A 94 -3.17 -8.33 2.38
C GLY A 94 -2.28 -7.90 3.55
N GLU A 95 -0.99 -7.70 3.29
CA GLU A 95 -0.04 -7.17 4.27
C GLU A 95 -0.44 -5.77 4.78
N MET A 96 -0.88 -4.89 3.88
CA MET A 96 -1.39 -3.57 4.26
C MET A 96 -2.66 -3.65 5.11
N GLN A 97 -3.54 -4.62 4.82
CA GLN A 97 -4.77 -4.86 5.57
C GLN A 97 -4.49 -5.36 6.99
N TYR A 98 -3.46 -6.20 7.18
CA TYR A 98 -3.06 -6.64 8.52
C TYR A 98 -2.83 -5.46 9.48
N VAL A 99 -2.21 -4.36 8.98
CA VAL A 99 -1.99 -3.16 9.81
C VAL A 99 -3.30 -2.49 10.21
N PHE A 100 -4.32 -2.48 9.36
CA PHE A 100 -5.65 -1.98 9.71
C PHE A 100 -6.32 -2.82 10.80
N ASP A 101 -6.13 -4.13 10.75
CA ASP A 101 -6.80 -5.07 11.65
C ASP A 101 -6.18 -5.07 13.07
N HIS A 102 -4.92 -4.66 13.19
CA HIS A 102 -4.16 -4.78 14.45
C HIS A 102 -3.70 -3.45 15.05
N ALA A 103 -3.54 -2.39 14.25
CA ALA A 103 -3.20 -1.07 14.77
C ALA A 103 -4.44 -0.32 15.29
N SER A 104 -4.22 0.69 16.13
CA SER A 104 -5.29 1.61 16.53
C SER A 104 -5.95 2.25 15.30
N PRO A 105 -7.29 2.45 15.28
CA PRO A 105 -7.99 3.17 14.20
C PRO A 105 -7.49 4.60 13.97
N SER A 106 -6.81 5.20 14.96
CA SER A 106 -6.19 6.52 14.86
C SER A 106 -4.70 6.46 14.46
N PHE A 107 -4.20 5.31 14.00
CA PHE A 107 -2.79 5.14 13.68
C PHE A 107 -2.36 6.03 12.50
N VAL A 108 -1.27 6.76 12.69
CA VAL A 108 -0.86 7.89 11.83
C VAL A 108 -0.52 7.51 10.39
N LEU A 109 -0.21 6.24 10.12
CA LEU A 109 0.10 5.78 8.75
C LEU A 109 -1.12 5.28 7.99
N LEU A 110 -2.28 5.05 8.62
CA LEU A 110 -3.47 4.52 7.95
C LEU A 110 -3.92 5.35 6.72
N PRO A 111 -3.90 6.71 6.73
CA PRO A 111 -4.22 7.46 5.53
C PRO A 111 -3.27 7.14 4.36
N LYS A 112 -1.98 6.99 4.63
CA LYS A 112 -0.98 6.67 3.60
C LYS A 112 -1.10 5.22 3.13
N ILE A 113 -1.36 4.28 4.04
CA ILE A 113 -1.60 2.87 3.70
C ILE A 113 -2.85 2.76 2.79
N SER A 114 -3.94 3.46 3.11
CA SER A 114 -5.13 3.52 2.25
C SER A 114 -4.84 4.08 0.86
N TYR A 115 -4.01 5.12 0.78
CA TYR A 115 -3.58 5.66 -0.52
C TYR A 115 -2.78 4.61 -1.33
N ASP A 116 -1.82 3.94 -0.71
CA ASP A 116 -1.02 2.92 -1.41
C ASP A 116 -1.84 1.69 -1.80
N GLN A 117 -2.81 1.26 -0.98
CA GLN A 117 -3.80 0.24 -1.36
C GLN A 117 -4.59 0.65 -2.60
N GLY A 118 -5.03 1.92 -2.67
CA GLY A 118 -5.72 2.45 -3.86
C GLY A 118 -4.88 2.37 -5.13
N GLN A 119 -3.59 2.70 -5.03
CA GLN A 119 -2.67 2.57 -6.17
C GLN A 119 -2.52 1.12 -6.62
N ILE A 120 -2.45 0.18 -5.67
CA ILE A 120 -2.38 -1.24 -5.99
C ILE A 120 -3.69 -1.74 -6.63
N PHE A 121 -4.85 -1.31 -6.14
CA PHE A 121 -6.13 -1.65 -6.75
C PHE A 121 -6.27 -1.08 -8.17
N GLU A 122 -5.77 0.12 -8.45
CA GLU A 122 -5.68 0.63 -9.84
C GLU A 122 -4.82 -0.28 -10.72
N GLN A 123 -3.66 -0.73 -10.23
CA GLN A 123 -2.80 -1.65 -10.99
C GLN A 123 -3.44 -3.02 -11.23
N LEU A 124 -4.28 -3.46 -10.30
CA LEU A 124 -5.08 -4.69 -10.42
C LEU A 124 -6.29 -4.53 -11.35
N GLY A 125 -6.64 -3.30 -11.75
CA GLY A 125 -7.86 -2.98 -12.50
C GLY A 125 -9.13 -3.01 -11.65
N ASP A 126 -9.03 -3.16 -10.33
CA ASP A 126 -10.16 -3.14 -9.40
C ASP A 126 -10.51 -1.68 -9.04
N ILE A 127 -11.03 -0.96 -10.04
CA ILE A 127 -11.34 0.47 -9.93
C ILE A 127 -12.30 0.76 -8.77
N PRO A 128 -13.38 -0.02 -8.51
CA PRO A 128 -14.23 0.21 -7.34
C PRO A 128 -13.47 0.20 -6.01
N LYS A 129 -12.55 -0.75 -5.80
CA LYS A 129 -11.74 -0.76 -4.57
C LYS A 129 -10.71 0.36 -4.52
N ALA A 130 -10.16 0.77 -5.67
CA ALA A 130 -9.29 1.94 -5.73
C ALA A 130 -10.02 3.20 -5.25
N PHE A 131 -11.25 3.44 -5.72
CA PHE A 131 -12.10 4.53 -5.25
C PHE A 131 -12.31 4.48 -3.73
N GLN A 132 -12.73 3.32 -3.20
CA GLN A 132 -12.97 3.14 -1.77
C GLN A 132 -11.71 3.40 -0.92
N ALA A 133 -10.55 2.92 -1.38
CA ALA A 133 -9.29 3.10 -0.68
C ALA A 133 -8.84 4.58 -0.67
N TYR A 134 -8.98 5.29 -1.80
CA TYR A 134 -8.69 6.73 -1.83
C TYR A 134 -9.67 7.56 -1.00
N GLN A 135 -10.97 7.23 -1.01
CA GLN A 135 -11.96 7.87 -0.15
C GLN A 135 -11.66 7.62 1.34
N ARG A 136 -11.24 6.40 1.71
CA ARG A 136 -10.78 6.07 3.07
C ARG A 136 -9.56 6.91 3.45
N SER A 137 -8.58 7.05 2.56
CA SER A 137 -7.40 7.91 2.77
C SER A 137 -7.79 9.36 3.06
N ILE A 138 -8.72 9.92 2.27
CA ILE A 138 -9.27 11.27 2.47
C ILE A 138 -10.00 11.39 3.80
N LYS A 139 -10.85 10.42 4.15
CA LYS A 139 -11.60 10.43 5.41
C LYS A 139 -10.66 10.43 6.62
N LEU A 140 -9.59 9.64 6.57
CA LEU A 140 -8.61 9.54 7.64
C LEU A 140 -7.69 10.78 7.73
N ASN A 141 -7.36 11.40 6.60
CA ASN A 141 -6.60 12.65 6.57
C ASN A 141 -7.01 13.53 5.37
N PRO A 142 -7.93 14.49 5.57
CA PRO A 142 -8.36 15.40 4.51
C PRO A 142 -7.26 16.32 3.96
N LYS A 143 -6.15 16.50 4.69
CA LYS A 143 -5.03 17.35 4.25
C LYS A 143 -4.05 16.60 3.34
N LEU A 144 -4.23 15.29 3.15
CA LEU A 144 -3.40 14.48 2.27
C LEU A 144 -3.82 14.68 0.80
N ALA A 145 -3.04 15.47 0.05
CA ALA A 145 -3.36 15.80 -1.34
C ALA A 145 -3.34 14.62 -2.34
N PRO A 146 -2.41 13.64 -2.27
CA PRO A 146 -2.32 12.55 -3.24
C PRO A 146 -3.62 11.78 -3.57
N PRO A 147 -4.47 11.36 -2.61
CA PRO A 147 -5.72 10.66 -2.94
C PRO A 147 -6.72 11.52 -3.72
N TYR A 148 -6.77 12.85 -3.52
CA TYR A 148 -7.61 13.73 -4.35
C TYR A 148 -7.11 13.78 -5.79
N ALA A 149 -5.79 13.84 -5.98
CA ALA A 149 -5.19 13.79 -7.31
C ALA A 149 -5.51 12.45 -8.00
N ALA A 150 -5.37 11.34 -7.29
CA ALA A 150 -5.65 10.01 -7.83
C ALA A 150 -7.14 9.81 -8.19
N LEU A 151 -8.06 10.23 -7.32
CA LEU A 151 -9.49 10.21 -7.62
C LEU A 151 -9.84 11.10 -8.82
N SER A 152 -9.23 12.29 -8.93
CA SER A 152 -9.44 13.15 -10.10
C SER A 152 -8.95 12.48 -11.39
N ASP A 153 -7.80 11.81 -11.36
CA ASP A 153 -7.24 11.08 -12.50
C ASP A 153 -8.16 9.89 -12.87
N LEU A 154 -8.76 9.21 -11.89
CA LEU A 154 -9.76 8.15 -12.13
C LEU A 154 -11.05 8.67 -12.75
N TYR A 155 -11.61 9.78 -12.26
CA TYR A 155 -12.80 10.39 -12.83
C TYR A 155 -12.57 10.86 -14.28
N ILE A 156 -11.39 11.42 -14.58
CA ILE A 156 -11.01 11.78 -15.96
C ILE A 156 -10.97 10.55 -16.85
N LYS A 157 -10.37 9.43 -16.41
CA LYS A 157 -10.34 8.18 -17.18
C LYS A 157 -11.76 7.63 -17.49
N GLN A 158 -12.75 7.98 -16.67
CA GLN A 158 -14.16 7.61 -16.85
C GLN A 158 -14.96 8.68 -17.62
N ASN A 159 -14.31 9.66 -18.24
CA ASN A 159 -14.94 10.80 -18.91
C ASN A 159 -15.84 11.64 -18.00
N ASN A 160 -15.67 11.55 -16.68
CA ASN A 160 -16.44 12.29 -15.69
C ASN A 160 -15.64 13.51 -15.19
N THR A 161 -15.41 14.47 -16.09
CA THR A 161 -14.60 15.67 -15.80
C THR A 161 -15.19 16.53 -14.70
N GLN A 162 -16.52 16.57 -14.55
CA GLN A 162 -17.16 17.37 -13.51
C GLN A 162 -16.86 16.84 -12.11
N ASP A 163 -16.92 15.52 -11.90
CA ASP A 163 -16.58 14.95 -10.59
C ASP A 163 -15.07 15.01 -10.31
N ALA A 164 -14.22 14.95 -11.35
CA ALA A 164 -12.79 15.23 -11.21
C ALA A 164 -12.53 16.65 -10.66
N ILE A 165 -13.25 17.66 -11.17
CA ILE A 165 -13.17 19.05 -10.68
C ILE A 165 -13.64 19.12 -9.22
N LYS A 166 -14.80 18.55 -8.88
CA LYS A 166 -15.33 18.57 -7.50
C LYS A 166 -14.34 17.98 -6.49
N VAL A 167 -13.71 16.85 -6.81
CA VAL A 167 -12.70 16.23 -5.94
C VAL A 167 -11.47 17.13 -5.78
N LEU A 168 -11.01 17.78 -6.85
CA LEU A 168 -9.88 18.70 -6.77
C LEU A 168 -10.24 19.94 -5.94
N GLU A 169 -11.46 20.48 -6.06
CA GLU A 169 -11.97 21.58 -5.23
C GLU A 169 -12.00 21.19 -3.75
N GLN A 170 -12.49 20.00 -3.43
CA GLN A 170 -12.46 19.47 -2.07
C GLN A 170 -11.02 19.37 -1.53
N GLY A 171 -10.08 18.82 -2.31
CA GLY A 171 -8.69 18.73 -1.88
C GLY A 171 -8.01 20.10 -1.71
N LEU A 172 -8.35 21.07 -2.56
CA LEU A 172 -7.87 22.45 -2.46
C LEU A 172 -8.51 23.21 -1.29
N HIS A 173 -9.73 22.86 -0.87
CA HIS A 173 -10.31 23.41 0.35
C HIS A 173 -9.46 23.06 1.59
N TYR A 174 -9.04 21.81 1.73
CA TYR A 174 -8.20 21.37 2.85
C TYR A 174 -6.71 21.73 2.69
N LYS A 175 -6.23 21.86 1.46
CA LYS A 175 -4.84 22.24 1.16
C LYS A 175 -4.77 23.25 -0.01
N PRO A 176 -5.08 24.53 0.25
CA PRO A 176 -5.19 25.56 -0.81
C PRO A 176 -3.92 25.73 -1.64
N ASN A 177 -2.75 25.56 -1.01
CA ASN A 177 -1.45 25.76 -1.64
C ASN A 177 -0.87 24.47 -2.25
N SER A 178 -1.70 23.45 -2.48
CA SER A 178 -1.26 22.20 -3.08
C SER A 178 -0.94 22.39 -4.57
N LYS A 179 0.34 22.62 -4.89
CA LYS A 179 0.85 22.75 -6.28
C LYS A 179 0.36 21.64 -7.20
N ALA A 180 0.33 20.40 -6.71
CA ALA A 180 -0.11 19.23 -7.48
C ALA A 180 -1.60 19.28 -7.86
N LEU A 181 -2.47 19.73 -6.94
CA LEU A 181 -3.90 19.85 -7.20
C LEU A 181 -4.22 21.08 -8.06
N LEU A 182 -3.57 22.22 -7.79
CA LEU A 182 -3.70 23.43 -8.61
C LEU A 182 -3.33 23.18 -10.07
N LYS A 183 -2.22 22.46 -10.32
CA LYS A 183 -1.80 22.10 -11.68
C LYS A 183 -2.85 21.25 -12.42
N ARG A 184 -3.46 20.28 -11.74
CA ARG A 184 -4.53 19.43 -12.32
C ARG A 184 -5.79 20.26 -12.61
N MET A 185 -6.20 21.09 -11.65
CA MET A 185 -7.37 21.96 -11.80
C MET A 185 -7.21 22.91 -13.00
N ALA A 186 -6.05 23.57 -13.10
CA ALA A 186 -5.74 24.47 -14.21
C ALA A 186 -5.77 23.75 -15.56
N LYS A 187 -5.30 22.50 -15.63
CA LYS A 187 -5.38 21.70 -16.85
C LYS A 187 -6.84 21.44 -17.26
N LEU A 188 -7.69 21.02 -16.33
CA LEU A 188 -9.10 20.71 -16.62
C LEU A 188 -9.93 21.92 -17.03
N ARG A 189 -9.65 23.10 -16.45
CA ARG A 189 -10.35 24.35 -16.79
C ARG A 189 -9.98 24.88 -18.18
N LYS A 190 -8.81 24.51 -18.73
CA LYS A 190 -8.37 24.91 -20.07
C LYS A 190 -8.91 24.02 -21.19
N THR A 191 -9.39 22.83 -20.85
CA THR A 191 -9.91 21.83 -21.81
C THR A 191 -11.43 21.88 -21.97
N LYS A 192 -12.09 22.87 -21.35
CA LYS A 192 -13.51 23.17 -21.49
C LYS A 192 -13.66 24.38 -22.40
#